data_AF-A0A1M6JE66-F1
#
_entry.id   AF-A0A1M6JE66-F1
#
_cell.length_a   1.000
_cell.length_b   1.000
_cell.length_c   1.000
_cell.angle_alpha   90.00
_cell.angle_beta   90.00
_cell.angle_gamma   90.00
#
_symmetry.space_group_name_H-M   'P 1'
#
loop_
_entity.id
_entity.type
_entity.pdbx_description
1 polymer ?
#
loop_
_entity_poly.entity_id
_entity_poly.type
_entity_poly.pdbx_seq_one_letter_code
_entity_poly.pdbx_strand_id
1 'polypeptide(L)'
;MQRNVPRLAARAATGLVMAGALGLASLAHAQTAAQPPAPAPAQTPAQAAQPLPQTLSQAAPPVDPSFSAYSLVQTCKKKNDNVAQGQCVGAIRGIIHGYQYGVLFLGQRVSLPANETQRVSLCLRNAQVSSIVEEFVADAAQVNEDSLKHTPAEVAVLGSVHMHHSCN
;
A
#
# COMPACT_ATOMS: atom_id res chain seq x y z
N MET A 1 2.17 -21.24 50.99
CA MET A 1 0.75 -21.62 50.96
C MET A 1 0.18 -21.25 49.59
N GLN A 2 -0.17 -22.25 48.78
CA GLN A 2 -0.84 -22.08 47.48
C GLN A 2 -2.27 -21.56 47.71
N ARG A 3 -2.72 -20.64 46.86
CA ARG A 3 -4.14 -20.29 46.76
C ARG A 3 -4.60 -20.48 45.32
N ASN A 4 -5.26 -21.61 45.10
CA ASN A 4 -6.11 -21.90 43.95
C ASN A 4 -7.28 -20.93 43.92
N VAL A 5 -7.56 -20.31 42.78
CA VAL A 5 -8.87 -19.69 42.52
C VAL A 5 -9.34 -20.16 41.15
N PRO A 6 -10.38 -21.01 41.06
CA PRO A 6 -10.97 -21.41 39.80
C PRO A 6 -11.90 -20.30 39.30
N ARG A 7 -11.69 -19.83 38.07
CA ARG A 7 -12.66 -18.99 37.36
C ARG A 7 -13.65 -19.89 36.64
N LEU A 8 -14.76 -20.20 37.31
CA LEU A 8 -15.94 -20.80 36.70
C LEU A 8 -16.74 -19.75 35.92
N ALA A 9 -17.36 -20.25 34.87
CA ALA A 9 -18.05 -19.55 33.80
C ALA A 9 -19.30 -18.77 34.23
N ALA A 10 -19.58 -17.69 33.50
CA ALA A 10 -20.93 -17.13 33.38
C ALA A 10 -21.23 -16.88 31.89
N ARG A 11 -21.98 -17.83 31.31
CA ARG A 11 -22.92 -17.62 30.19
C ARG A 11 -24.09 -16.78 30.74
N ALA A 12 -24.94 -16.04 30.03
CA ALA A 12 -25.22 -15.69 28.64
C ALA A 12 -26.20 -14.49 28.70
N ALA A 13 -26.35 -13.70 27.63
CA ALA A 13 -27.66 -13.15 27.23
C ALA A 13 -27.61 -12.52 25.82
N THR A 14 -28.48 -13.06 24.98
CA THR A 14 -28.87 -12.69 23.62
C THR A 14 -29.51 -11.31 23.49
N GLY A 15 -29.33 -10.68 22.33
CA GLY A 15 -30.14 -9.56 21.84
C GLY A 15 -30.08 -9.50 20.32
N LEU A 16 -31.12 -10.01 19.66
CA LEU A 16 -31.28 -10.15 18.22
C LEU A 16 -32.40 -9.21 17.78
N VAL A 17 -32.12 -8.19 16.96
CA VAL A 17 -33.17 -7.44 16.22
C VAL A 17 -32.66 -7.05 14.83
N MET A 18 -33.62 -7.12 13.91
CA MET A 18 -33.58 -7.30 12.46
C MET A 18 -33.07 -6.14 11.58
N ALA A 19 -32.55 -6.57 10.43
CA ALA A 19 -32.81 -6.14 9.05
C ALA A 19 -33.52 -4.79 8.80
N GLY A 20 -32.87 -3.96 7.99
CA GLY A 20 -33.48 -2.78 7.36
C GLY A 20 -32.78 -2.41 6.05
N ALA A 21 -33.49 -2.67 4.95
CA ALA A 21 -33.48 -1.99 3.66
C ALA A 21 -32.20 -1.92 2.80
N LEU A 22 -32.24 -2.74 1.74
CA LEU A 22 -31.57 -2.53 0.46
C LEU A 22 -31.98 -1.16 -0.14
N GLY A 23 -31.04 -0.21 -0.16
CA GLY A 23 -31.16 1.05 -0.89
C GLY A 23 -30.48 0.94 -2.26
N LEU A 24 -31.29 1.02 -3.32
CA LEU A 24 -30.90 0.95 -4.73
C LEU A 24 -29.93 2.09 -5.11
N ALA A 25 -28.64 1.79 -5.25
CA ALA A 25 -27.70 2.66 -5.96
C ALA A 25 -27.63 2.21 -7.43
N SER A 26 -28.56 2.69 -8.26
CA SER A 26 -28.43 2.63 -9.72
C SER A 26 -28.79 3.96 -10.33
N LEU A 27 -27.80 4.84 -10.44
CA LEU A 27 -27.71 5.88 -11.48
C LEU A 27 -26.23 6.14 -11.80
N ALA A 28 -25.51 5.13 -12.29
CA ALA A 28 -24.28 5.36 -13.02
C ALA A 28 -24.64 5.89 -14.42
N HIS A 29 -24.31 7.15 -14.68
CA HIS A 29 -24.40 7.77 -16.01
C HIS A 29 -23.46 7.05 -16.98
N ALA A 30 -23.99 6.16 -17.82
CA ALA A 30 -23.35 5.75 -19.05
C ALA A 30 -24.03 6.48 -20.22
N GLN A 31 -23.57 7.70 -20.50
CA GLN A 31 -23.94 8.41 -21.72
C GLN A 31 -23.16 7.81 -22.89
N THR A 32 -23.72 6.75 -23.49
CA THR A 32 -23.28 6.26 -24.80
C THR A 32 -23.86 7.20 -25.86
N ALA A 33 -23.02 8.06 -26.42
CA ALA A 33 -23.37 8.82 -27.62
C ALA A 33 -23.65 7.85 -28.77
N ALA A 34 -24.87 7.90 -29.30
CA ALA A 34 -25.26 7.26 -30.54
C ALA A 34 -24.88 8.17 -31.72
N GLN A 35 -24.18 7.63 -32.73
CA GLN A 35 -24.06 8.25 -34.05
C GLN A 35 -24.07 7.16 -35.15
N PRO A 36 -24.75 7.36 -36.32
CA PRO A 36 -25.22 6.30 -37.23
C PRO A 36 -24.21 5.86 -38.33
N PRO A 37 -24.54 4.90 -39.23
CA PRO A 37 -23.62 3.89 -39.78
C PRO A 37 -22.92 4.22 -41.12
N ALA A 38 -21.80 3.50 -41.32
CA ALA A 38 -21.07 2.98 -42.51
C ALA A 38 -21.28 3.58 -43.94
N PRO A 39 -20.23 3.54 -44.79
CA PRO A 39 -20.05 2.36 -45.67
C PRO A 39 -18.58 1.89 -45.86
N ALA A 40 -18.42 0.62 -46.28
CA ALA A 40 -17.17 -0.02 -46.73
C ALA A 40 -17.20 -0.25 -48.27
N PRO A 41 -16.23 -0.91 -48.94
CA PRO A 41 -14.84 -1.29 -48.61
C PRO A 41 -13.81 -0.91 -49.72
N ALA A 42 -12.49 -1.03 -49.48
CA ALA A 42 -11.49 -1.62 -50.41
C ALA A 42 -10.01 -1.40 -50.01
N GLN A 43 -9.30 -2.51 -49.81
CA GLN A 43 -7.94 -2.86 -50.28
C GLN A 43 -6.67 -2.26 -49.60
N THR A 44 -5.93 -3.17 -48.96
CA THR A 44 -4.49 -3.17 -48.56
C THR A 44 -3.52 -2.82 -49.72
N PRO A 45 -2.29 -2.29 -49.46
CA PRO A 45 -1.28 -2.96 -48.63
C PRO A 45 -0.34 -2.03 -47.79
N ALA A 46 0.58 -2.69 -47.07
CA ALA A 46 1.80 -2.19 -46.42
C ALA A 46 1.73 -1.95 -44.90
N GLN A 47 2.23 -2.96 -44.17
CA GLN A 47 2.64 -2.93 -42.77
C GLN A 47 3.71 -1.86 -42.52
N ALA A 48 3.37 -0.88 -41.69
CA ALA A 48 4.34 -0.12 -40.90
C ALA A 48 3.94 -0.31 -39.43
N ALA A 49 4.88 -0.82 -38.63
CA ALA A 49 4.70 -1.06 -37.21
C ALA A 49 4.30 0.26 -36.50
N GLN A 50 3.05 0.36 -36.08
CA GLN A 50 2.59 1.45 -35.24
C GLN A 50 3.03 1.19 -33.79
N PRO A 51 3.62 2.17 -33.09
CA PRO A 51 3.94 2.03 -31.67
C PRO A 51 2.67 1.80 -30.86
N LEU A 52 2.70 0.79 -30.00
CA LEU A 52 1.69 0.51 -28.98
C LEU A 52 1.37 1.80 -28.21
N PRO A 53 0.09 2.20 -28.04
CA PRO A 53 -0.25 3.34 -27.20
C PRO A 53 0.22 3.08 -25.77
N GLN A 54 1.15 3.90 -25.30
CA GLN A 54 1.65 3.90 -23.93
C GLN A 54 0.52 4.30 -22.98
N THR A 55 -0.31 3.35 -22.58
CA THR A 55 -1.18 3.50 -21.42
C THR A 55 -0.32 3.29 -20.17
N LEU A 56 0.39 4.31 -19.68
CA LEU A 56 0.94 4.39 -18.31
C LEU A 56 1.61 5.75 -18.09
N SER A 57 0.84 6.83 -18.20
CA SER A 57 1.20 8.12 -17.60
C SER A 57 0.01 8.64 -16.80
N GLN A 58 -0.44 7.83 -15.85
CA GLN A 58 -1.13 8.41 -14.70
C GLN A 58 -0.03 9.01 -13.85
N ALA A 59 0.06 10.33 -13.82
CA ALA A 59 0.88 11.03 -12.84
C ALA A 59 0.59 10.42 -11.47
N ALA A 60 1.63 10.09 -10.71
CA ALA A 60 1.48 9.54 -9.37
C ALA A 60 0.47 10.42 -8.61
N PRO A 61 -0.52 9.83 -7.91
CA PRO A 61 -1.50 10.60 -7.17
C PRO A 61 -0.77 11.58 -6.23
N PRO A 62 -1.31 12.79 -6.02
CA PRO A 62 -0.68 13.77 -5.16
C PRO A 62 -0.31 13.15 -3.82
N VAL A 63 0.96 13.24 -3.44
CA VAL A 63 1.41 12.77 -2.13
C VAL A 63 0.80 13.67 -1.08
N ASP A 64 0.15 13.09 -0.08
CA ASP A 64 -0.27 13.85 1.10
C ASP A 64 1.00 14.44 1.75
N PRO A 65 1.18 15.78 1.75
CA PRO A 65 2.39 16.39 2.27
C PRO A 65 2.60 16.09 3.77
N SER A 66 1.53 15.75 4.50
CA SER A 66 1.60 15.34 5.90
C SER A 66 2.27 13.97 6.09
N PHE A 67 2.25 13.10 5.07
CA PHE A 67 2.84 11.76 5.12
C PHE A 67 3.84 11.49 3.98
N SER A 68 4.70 12.47 3.72
CA SER A 68 5.86 12.33 2.84
C SER A 68 7.04 11.64 3.53
N ALA A 69 7.99 11.11 2.76
CA ALA A 69 9.24 10.57 3.29
C ALA A 69 9.99 11.64 4.09
N TYR A 70 9.95 12.90 3.64
CA TYR A 70 10.51 14.02 4.37
C TYR A 70 9.91 14.19 5.76
N SER A 71 8.57 14.27 5.89
CA SER A 71 7.93 14.50 7.21
C SER A 71 8.20 13.34 8.18
N LEU A 72 8.24 12.10 7.67
CA LEU A 72 8.59 10.93 8.47
C LEU A 72 10.05 10.98 8.96
N VAL A 73 11.01 11.31 8.10
CA VAL A 73 12.42 11.45 8.48
C VAL A 73 12.61 12.51 9.56
N GLN A 74 11.95 13.67 9.43
CA GLN A 74 12.04 14.72 10.45
C GLN A 74 11.50 14.25 11.80
N THR A 75 10.43 13.45 11.79
CA THR A 75 9.87 12.84 13.00
C THR A 75 10.86 11.84 13.61
N CYS A 76 11.45 10.97 12.79
CA CYS A 76 12.42 9.96 13.23
C CYS A 76 13.75 10.53 13.75
N LYS A 77 14.16 11.72 13.29
CA LYS A 77 15.38 12.39 13.75
C LYS A 77 15.26 12.96 15.18
N LYS A 78 14.04 13.15 15.70
CA LYS A 78 13.79 13.70 17.05
C LYS A 78 13.97 12.64 18.14
N LYS A 79 15.19 12.09 18.29
CA LYS A 79 15.51 11.00 19.24
C LYS A 79 15.28 11.35 20.72
N ASN A 80 15.24 12.63 21.07
CA ASN A 80 15.04 13.10 22.45
C ASN A 80 13.56 13.36 22.80
N ASP A 81 12.64 13.14 21.86
CA ASP A 81 11.21 13.33 22.05
C ASP A 81 10.52 11.97 21.97
N ASN A 82 10.04 11.47 23.12
CA ASN A 82 9.39 10.16 23.21
C ASN A 82 8.11 10.07 22.37
N VAL A 83 7.40 11.19 22.16
CA VAL A 83 6.19 11.22 21.33
C VAL A 83 6.58 11.08 19.87
N ALA A 84 7.56 11.87 19.42
CA ALA A 84 8.06 11.79 18.05
C ALA A 84 8.68 10.42 17.74
N GLN A 85 9.42 9.85 18.70
CA GLN A 85 9.96 8.50 18.57
C GLN A 85 8.85 7.45 18.46
N GLY A 86 7.82 7.54 19.30
CA GLY A 86 6.65 6.67 19.23
C GLY A 86 5.92 6.79 17.90
N GLN A 87 5.76 8.00 17.37
CA GLN A 87 5.16 8.25 16.05
C GLN A 87 5.99 7.68 14.91
N CYS A 88 7.32 7.87 14.93
CA CYS A 88 8.23 7.30 13.94
C CYS A 88 8.16 5.77 13.91
N VAL A 89 8.33 5.14 15.07
CA VAL A 89 8.29 3.67 15.20
C VAL A 89 6.92 3.12 14.80
N GLY A 90 5.84 3.79 15.23
CA GLY A 90 4.47 3.43 14.89
C GLY A 90 4.19 3.52 13.39
N ALA A 91 4.65 4.60 12.73
CA ALA A 91 4.50 4.80 11.30
C ALA A 91 5.27 3.75 10.49
N ILE A 92 6.55 3.52 10.79
CA ILE A 92 7.38 2.52 10.10
C ILE A 92 6.79 1.11 10.29
N ARG A 93 6.39 0.76 11.52
CA ARG A 93 5.72 -0.52 11.79
C ARG A 93 4.40 -0.65 11.04
N GLY A 94 3.62 0.43 10.98
CA GLY A 94 2.35 0.50 10.25
C GLY A 94 2.53 0.28 8.75
N ILE A 95 3.51 0.94 8.14
CA ILE A 95 3.88 0.75 6.72
C ILE A 95 4.27 -0.71 6.45
N ILE A 96 5.18 -1.26 7.24
CA ILE A 96 5.68 -2.63 7.07
C ILE A 96 4.55 -3.65 7.17
N HIS A 97 3.75 -3.59 8.23
CA HIS A 97 2.64 -4.53 8.41
C HIS A 97 1.50 -4.26 7.41
N GLY A 98 1.23 -3.00 7.08
CA GLY A 98 0.26 -2.63 6.04
C GLY A 98 0.61 -3.26 4.70
N TYR A 99 1.88 -3.20 4.31
CA TYR A 99 2.38 -3.89 3.12
C TYR A 99 2.22 -5.41 3.24
N GLN A 100 2.68 -6.02 4.35
CA GLN A 100 2.56 -7.48 4.55
C GLN A 100 1.09 -7.95 4.45
N TYR A 101 0.15 -7.25 5.10
CA TYR A 101 -1.27 -7.58 5.02
C TYR A 101 -1.89 -7.26 3.67
N GLY A 102 -1.50 -6.16 3.04
CA GLY A 102 -1.98 -5.76 1.71
C GLY A 102 -1.62 -6.79 0.65
N VAL A 103 -0.39 -7.31 0.69
CA VAL A 103 0.05 -8.40 -0.18
C VAL A 103 -0.75 -9.68 0.05
N LEU A 104 -0.93 -10.08 1.31
CA LEU A 104 -1.71 -11.27 1.64
C LEU A 104 -3.15 -11.14 1.14
N PHE A 105 -3.75 -9.95 1.28
CA PHE A 105 -5.08 -9.66 0.78
C PHE A 105 -5.14 -9.78 -0.75
N LEU A 106 -4.19 -9.18 -1.49
CA LEU A 106 -4.13 -9.26 -2.94
C LEU A 106 -3.90 -10.69 -3.44
N GLY A 107 -3.00 -11.44 -2.81
CA GLY A 107 -2.70 -12.83 -3.16
C GLY A 107 -3.89 -13.79 -2.96
N GLN A 108 -4.83 -13.47 -2.08
CA GLN A 108 -6.08 -14.23 -1.91
C GLN A 108 -7.17 -13.86 -2.92
N ARG A 109 -7.06 -12.70 -3.58
CA ARG A 109 -8.13 -12.09 -4.39
C ARG A 109 -7.80 -12.02 -5.88
N VAL A 110 -6.55 -12.19 -6.27
CA VAL A 110 -6.07 -12.06 -7.65
C VAL A 110 -5.26 -13.30 -8.03
N SER A 111 -5.71 -14.05 -9.05
CA SER A 111 -4.87 -15.05 -9.72
C SER A 111 -4.01 -14.33 -10.76
N LEU A 112 -2.69 -14.40 -10.64
CA LEU A 112 -1.81 -13.89 -11.68
C LEU A 112 -1.97 -14.75 -12.94
N PRO A 113 -2.01 -14.14 -14.14
CA PRO A 113 -1.87 -14.86 -15.40
C PRO A 113 -0.59 -15.69 -15.41
N ALA A 114 -0.56 -16.78 -16.19
CA ALA A 114 0.51 -17.78 -16.21
C ALA A 114 1.93 -17.24 -16.53
N ASN A 115 2.04 -15.96 -16.88
CA ASN A 115 3.25 -15.32 -17.38
C ASN A 115 3.76 -14.21 -16.43
N GLU A 116 3.06 -13.95 -15.33
CA GLU A 116 3.42 -12.89 -14.38
C GLU A 116 4.02 -13.44 -13.08
N THR A 117 5.14 -12.85 -12.66
CA THR A 117 5.76 -13.12 -11.36
C THR A 117 5.25 -12.16 -10.30
N GLN A 118 4.97 -12.68 -9.11
CA GLN A 118 4.67 -11.87 -7.92
C GLN A 118 5.70 -12.19 -6.83
N ARG A 119 6.72 -11.33 -6.69
CA ARG A 119 7.60 -11.30 -5.51
C ARG A 119 7.23 -10.13 -4.64
N VAL A 120 6.57 -10.40 -3.52
CA VAL A 120 6.00 -9.33 -2.66
C VAL A 120 6.14 -9.69 -1.18
N SER A 121 7.25 -10.33 -0.82
CA SER A 121 7.55 -10.67 0.57
C SER A 121 8.61 -9.74 1.13
N LEU A 122 8.32 -9.07 2.25
CA LEU A 122 9.35 -8.47 3.09
C LEU A 122 10.02 -9.57 3.92
N CYS A 123 11.33 -9.78 3.75
CA CYS A 123 12.07 -10.82 4.48
C CYS A 123 12.64 -10.30 5.81
N LEU A 124 11.76 -9.82 6.67
CA LEU A 124 12.11 -9.22 7.97
C LEU A 124 12.28 -10.26 9.08
N ARG A 125 13.03 -11.34 8.83
CA ARG A 125 13.29 -12.36 9.87
C ARG A 125 14.24 -11.79 10.93
N ASN A 126 13.74 -11.62 12.15
CA ASN A 126 14.48 -11.08 13.29
C ASN A 126 15.01 -9.64 13.08
N ALA A 127 14.44 -8.87 12.15
CA ALA A 127 14.78 -7.47 11.98
C ALA A 127 14.19 -6.65 13.13
N GLN A 128 15.02 -5.82 13.77
CA GLN A 128 14.55 -4.93 14.82
C GLN A 128 13.98 -3.67 14.19
N VAL A 129 12.83 -3.20 14.67
CA VAL A 129 12.24 -1.96 14.11
C VAL A 129 13.18 -0.77 14.28
N SER A 130 13.98 -0.74 15.35
CA SER A 130 15.01 0.27 15.57
C SER A 130 16.07 0.27 14.47
N SER A 131 16.54 -0.89 14.01
CA SER A 131 17.53 -0.94 12.92
C SER A 131 16.92 -0.44 11.61
N ILE A 132 15.68 -0.84 11.32
CA ILE A 132 14.94 -0.37 10.13
C ILE A 132 14.76 1.16 10.16
N VAL A 133 14.49 1.74 11.34
CA VAL A 133 14.40 3.20 11.50
C VAL A 133 15.74 3.87 11.19
N GLU A 134 16.84 3.32 11.71
CA GLU A 134 18.18 3.86 11.51
C GLU A 134 18.62 3.76 10.04
N GLU A 135 18.41 2.61 9.41
CA GLU A 135 18.65 2.35 7.99
C GLU A 135 17.83 3.31 7.12
N PHE A 136 16.53 3.45 7.38
CA PHE A 136 15.68 4.41 6.67
C PHE A 136 16.17 5.85 6.77
N VAL A 137 16.53 6.30 7.98
CA VAL A 137 17.04 7.67 8.18
C VAL A 137 18.39 7.86 7.49
N ALA A 138 19.25 6.84 7.49
CA ALA A 138 20.54 6.87 6.82
C ALA A 138 20.39 6.91 5.28
N ASP A 139 19.52 6.09 4.71
CA ASP A 139 19.24 6.06 3.27
C ASP A 139 18.61 7.38 2.81
N ALA A 140 17.63 7.89 3.57
CA ALA A 140 16.99 9.16 3.24
C ALA A 140 17.98 10.34 3.29
N ALA A 141 19.03 10.27 4.10
CA ALA A 141 20.06 11.30 4.13
C ALA A 141 20.89 11.39 2.82
N GLN A 142 20.84 10.35 1.98
CA GLN A 142 21.50 10.31 0.67
C GLN A 142 20.63 10.89 -0.46
N VAL A 143 19.34 11.10 -0.20
CA VAL A 143 18.37 11.59 -1.19
C VAL A 143 18.20 13.10 -1.03
N ASN A 144 18.01 13.82 -2.13
CA ASN A 144 17.76 15.25 -2.08
C ASN A 144 16.42 15.56 -1.38
N GLU A 145 16.38 16.67 -0.64
CA GLU A 145 15.22 17.02 0.19
C GLU A 145 13.93 17.20 -0.62
N ASP A 146 14.01 17.82 -1.80
CA ASP A 146 12.85 18.07 -2.65
C ASP A 146 12.19 16.76 -3.11
N SER A 147 12.99 15.76 -3.48
CA SER A 147 12.52 14.43 -3.82
C SER A 147 11.88 13.74 -2.63
N LEU A 148 12.42 13.89 -1.42
CA LEU A 148 11.80 13.33 -0.21
C LEU A 148 10.42 13.94 0.10
N LYS A 149 10.21 15.22 -0.23
CA LYS A 149 8.89 15.88 -0.06
C LYS A 149 7.85 15.33 -1.03
N HIS A 150 8.28 14.96 -2.24
CA HIS A 150 7.43 14.40 -3.29
C HIS A 150 7.38 12.87 -3.28
N THR A 151 8.05 12.21 -2.35
CA THR A 151 8.03 10.74 -2.19
C THR A 151 7.10 10.37 -1.04
N PRO A 152 6.12 9.48 -1.24
CA PRO A 152 5.32 8.95 -0.12
C PRO A 152 6.20 8.24 0.90
N ALA A 153 5.91 8.40 2.20
CA ALA A 153 6.68 7.76 3.25
C ALA A 153 6.75 6.22 3.09
N GLU A 154 5.63 5.61 2.69
CA GLU A 154 5.56 4.16 2.42
C GLU A 154 6.57 3.71 1.36
N VAL A 155 6.66 4.42 0.24
CA VAL A 155 7.56 4.07 -0.87
C VAL A 155 9.02 4.13 -0.42
N ALA A 156 9.40 5.19 0.31
CA ALA A 156 10.77 5.35 0.79
C ALA A 156 11.14 4.30 1.85
N VAL A 157 10.25 4.01 2.80
CA VAL A 157 10.48 3.00 3.84
C VAL A 157 10.59 1.60 3.24
N LEU A 158 9.68 1.22 2.34
CA LEU A 158 9.73 -0.09 1.69
C LEU A 158 10.96 -0.24 0.79
N GLY A 159 11.37 0.84 0.12
CA GLY A 159 12.61 0.89 -0.65
C GLY A 159 13.83 0.62 0.22
N SER A 160 13.98 1.32 1.35
CA SER A 160 15.05 1.09 2.33
C SER A 160 15.05 -0.36 2.83
N VAL A 161 13.88 -0.88 3.23
CA VAL A 161 13.75 -2.28 3.67
C VAL A 161 14.18 -3.26 2.57
N HIS A 162 13.87 -3.01 1.30
CA HIS A 162 14.30 -3.88 0.20
C HIS A 162 15.82 -3.87 -0.01
N MET A 163 16.50 -2.75 0.27
CA MET A 163 17.96 -2.66 0.17
C MET A 163 18.68 -3.44 1.27
N HIS A 164 18.15 -3.41 2.50
CA HIS A 164 18.82 -3.99 3.68
C HIS A 164 18.31 -5.38 4.07
N HIS A 165 17.10 -5.76 3.65
CA HIS A 165 16.42 -6.99 4.05
C HIS A 165 15.84 -7.79 2.87
N SER A 166 16.68 -8.01 1.86
CA SER A 166 16.31 -8.79 0.69
C SER A 166 16.03 -10.27 1.02
N CYS A 167 15.12 -10.87 0.26
CA CYS A 167 14.81 -12.30 0.35
C CYS A 167 15.84 -13.11 -0.45
N ASN A 168 16.68 -13.90 0.24
CA ASN A 168 17.55 -14.92 -0.36
C ASN A 168 16.82 -16.25 -0.54
#